data_AF-A0A9Q6Z3C7-F1
#
_entry.id   AF-A0A9Q6Z3C7-F1
#
_cell.length_a   1.000
_cell.length_b   1.000
_cell.length_c   1.000
_cell.angle_alpha   90.00
_cell.angle_beta   90.00
_cell.angle_gamma   90.00
#
_symmetry.space_group_name_H-M   'P 1'
#
loop_
_entity.id
_entity.type
_entity.pdbx_description
1 polymer ?
#
loop_
_entity_poly.entity_id
_entity_poly.type
_entity_poly.pdbx_seq_one_letter_code
_entity_poly.pdbx_strand_id
1 'polypeptide(L)'
;MKRKDLQHLKIDSTLFETKSASPVPTAIEDIANQQTDGEEDFHYAAGFAPYVRGISPTMYVQQPWQSNQIPQSPTLEKCNQVYRNQIQQGQKEIMLISNPSQQQNTIHSIEEMKVLLDQLPLHEIAVSLYTDESILPLLACYLAAAEELGFDEKSLSGHVHYDLVLPVFTSNGLYTLETAHQLVADINRYMHQHHPAFNALSLSNKALQLLNLTADQELAYSLAHGVDQIKAIATPAISVDYLATHLSYAWSADTHHFTTLAKMRAARGLWAKLLKSLNVKNEQALALSIRTQTRPIPLDSNEAMEALGPTTVEATASIFGGTQALHLQLPPTPSTGLTAGQMQRFLMEEIKSCKTVDPWAGSYYVEQLTQDIATKTWDTLQEIENKGGIQSILTQLIQTQLAKQPTVESKPSDETVAADPIPSRQTKEVEKALANLAESIQTPSENVLALAIKAVKARATLSEIHQALLR
;
A
#
# COMPACT_ATOMS: atom_id res chain seq x y z
N MET A 1 -35.85 12.76 0.92
CA MET A 1 -36.03 13.00 2.37
C MET A 1 -36.35 14.49 2.57
N LYS A 2 -37.55 14.88 3.04
CA LYS A 2 -37.84 16.31 3.32
C LYS A 2 -36.83 16.82 4.35
N ARG A 3 -36.13 17.93 4.04
CA ARG A 3 -35.19 18.58 4.96
C ARG A 3 -35.88 18.70 6.34
N LYS A 4 -35.18 18.36 7.43
CA LYS A 4 -35.66 18.72 8.77
C LYS A 4 -35.82 20.24 8.75
N ASP A 5 -37.05 20.72 8.84
CA ASP A 5 -37.31 22.15 8.95
C ASP A 5 -36.74 22.60 10.30
N LEU A 6 -35.56 23.21 10.30
CA LEU A 6 -34.90 23.74 11.48
C LEU A 6 -35.30 25.19 11.76
N GLN A 7 -36.24 25.78 11.01
CA GLN A 7 -36.70 27.17 11.22
C GLN A 7 -37.40 27.36 12.57
N HIS A 8 -37.80 26.27 13.23
CA HIS A 8 -38.29 26.29 14.60
C HIS A 8 -37.20 26.53 15.66
N LEU A 9 -35.91 26.42 15.30
CA LEU A 9 -34.79 26.74 16.18
C LEU A 9 -34.58 28.26 16.21
N LYS A 10 -34.76 28.87 17.38
CA LYS A 10 -34.48 30.30 17.60
C LYS A 10 -33.00 30.48 17.96
N ILE A 11 -32.27 31.23 17.15
CA ILE A 11 -30.87 31.59 17.42
C ILE A 11 -30.86 32.83 18.32
N ASP A 12 -30.13 32.79 19.43
CA ASP A 12 -29.82 33.99 20.21
C ASP A 12 -28.77 34.80 19.45
N SER A 13 -29.22 35.86 18.78
CA SER A 13 -28.40 36.67 17.88
C SER A 13 -27.33 37.52 18.58
N THR A 14 -27.27 37.49 19.91
CA THR A 14 -26.26 38.22 20.69
C THR A 14 -24.88 37.56 20.69
N LEU A 15 -24.76 36.32 20.19
CA LEU A 15 -23.54 35.50 20.29
C LEU A 15 -22.62 35.51 19.06
N PHE A 16 -23.02 36.10 17.92
CA PHE A 16 -22.25 36.01 16.68
C PHE A 16 -22.29 37.32 15.87
N GLU A 17 -21.23 38.13 15.96
CA GLU A 17 -20.89 39.11 14.93
C GLU A 17 -19.66 38.62 14.16
N THR A 18 -19.82 38.30 12.88
CA THR A 18 -18.70 38.35 11.91
C THR A 18 -19.22 38.73 10.52
N LYS A 19 -18.48 39.64 9.88
CA LYS A 19 -18.65 40.07 8.49
C LYS A 19 -17.79 39.19 7.57
N SER A 20 -18.35 38.66 6.50
CA SER A 20 -17.93 38.95 5.11
C SER A 20 -18.62 38.02 4.12
N ALA A 21 -18.78 38.50 2.89
CA ALA A 21 -19.33 37.79 1.75
C ALA A 21 -18.28 37.74 0.63
N SER A 22 -18.19 36.62 -0.08
CA SER A 22 -18.02 36.53 -1.54
C SER A 22 -18.17 35.07 -2.03
N PRO A 23 -18.62 34.82 -3.28
CA PRO A 23 -19.11 33.53 -3.70
C PRO A 23 -18.05 32.73 -4.49
N VAL A 24 -17.64 31.59 -3.94
CA VAL A 24 -17.23 30.40 -4.69
C VAL A 24 -18.54 29.63 -5.01
N PRO A 25 -18.69 28.69 -5.97
CA PRO A 25 -19.91 27.89 -6.07
C PRO A 25 -20.05 27.07 -4.78
N THR A 26 -20.79 27.60 -3.81
CA THR A 26 -20.64 27.30 -2.37
C THR A 26 -21.85 26.64 -1.76
N ALA A 27 -22.94 26.47 -2.51
CA ALA A 27 -24.18 25.93 -2.00
C ALA A 27 -24.45 24.53 -2.56
N ILE A 28 -24.70 23.59 -1.64
CA ILE A 28 -25.24 22.24 -1.92
C ILE A 28 -26.51 22.30 -2.79
N GLU A 29 -27.21 23.45 -2.81
CA GLU A 29 -28.45 23.68 -3.55
C GLU A 29 -28.27 23.65 -5.07
N ASP A 30 -27.09 24.04 -5.57
CA ASP A 30 -26.80 23.99 -7.02
C ASP A 30 -26.56 22.55 -7.50
N ILE A 31 -26.04 21.68 -6.61
CA ILE A 31 -25.83 20.24 -6.89
C ILE A 31 -27.15 19.48 -6.76
N ALA A 32 -27.97 19.80 -5.76
CA ALA A 32 -29.24 19.11 -5.50
C ALA A 32 -30.34 19.40 -6.54
N ASN A 33 -30.25 20.53 -7.26
CA ASN A 33 -31.23 20.90 -8.30
C ASN A 33 -30.98 20.20 -9.65
N GLN A 34 -29.84 19.51 -9.81
CA GLN A 34 -29.66 18.56 -10.90
C GLN A 34 -30.35 17.26 -10.47
N GLN A 35 -31.58 17.03 -10.96
CA GLN A 35 -32.27 15.76 -10.75
C GLN A 35 -31.38 14.64 -11.32
N THR A 36 -30.75 13.86 -10.44
CA THR A 36 -30.11 12.60 -10.84
C THR A 36 -31.24 11.60 -11.04
N ASP A 37 -31.64 11.39 -12.29
CA ASP A 37 -32.50 10.27 -12.72
C ASP A 37 -31.75 8.96 -12.43
N GLY A 38 -31.80 8.50 -11.18
CA GLY A 38 -31.00 7.39 -10.66
C GLY A 38 -31.15 7.25 -9.15
N GLU A 39 -32.38 7.12 -8.65
CA GLU A 39 -32.64 6.88 -7.23
C GLU A 39 -32.06 5.54 -6.71
N GLU A 40 -31.55 4.66 -7.58
CA GLU A 40 -30.97 3.36 -7.21
C GLU A 40 -29.50 3.45 -6.72
N ASP A 41 -28.72 4.47 -7.10
CA ASP A 41 -27.26 4.50 -6.86
C ASP A 41 -26.84 4.92 -5.44
N PHE A 42 -27.75 5.41 -4.60
CA PHE A 42 -27.42 5.88 -3.25
C PHE A 42 -27.52 4.81 -2.16
N HIS A 43 -28.03 3.61 -2.47
CA HIS A 43 -28.42 2.58 -1.50
C HIS A 43 -27.39 1.46 -1.29
N TYR A 44 -26.11 1.71 -1.50
CA TYR A 44 -25.07 0.75 -1.14
C TYR A 44 -24.85 0.72 0.37
N ALA A 45 -24.87 -0.49 0.96
CA ALA A 45 -24.45 -0.73 2.34
C ALA A 45 -22.97 -1.14 2.38
N ALA A 46 -22.27 -0.82 3.47
CA ALA A 46 -20.91 -1.30 3.68
C ALA A 46 -20.89 -2.82 3.86
N GLY A 47 -19.80 -3.47 3.42
CA GLY A 47 -19.63 -4.91 3.52
C GLY A 47 -20.35 -5.75 2.47
N PHE A 48 -20.98 -5.10 1.48
CA PHE A 48 -21.63 -5.77 0.37
C PHE A 48 -21.15 -5.20 -0.95
N ALA A 49 -21.04 -6.03 -1.99
CA ALA A 49 -20.70 -5.58 -3.32
C ALA A 49 -21.66 -4.46 -3.79
N PRO A 50 -21.14 -3.36 -4.36
CA PRO A 50 -19.79 -3.17 -4.87
C PRO A 50 -18.81 -2.49 -3.86
N TYR A 51 -19.08 -2.61 -2.56
CA TYR A 51 -18.21 -2.20 -1.44
C TYR A 51 -17.85 -0.71 -1.38
N VAL A 52 -18.59 0.15 -2.07
CA VAL A 52 -18.34 1.62 -2.15
C VAL A 52 -18.21 2.24 -0.75
N ARG A 53 -19.03 1.81 0.21
CA ARG A 53 -19.06 2.31 1.59
C ARG A 53 -18.02 1.68 2.54
N GLY A 54 -17.22 0.73 2.03
CA GLY A 54 -16.26 -0.04 2.83
C GLY A 54 -16.43 -1.55 2.68
N ILE A 55 -15.35 -2.28 2.95
CA ILE A 55 -15.25 -3.73 2.73
C ILE A 55 -15.93 -4.59 3.81
N SER A 56 -16.23 -4.02 4.98
CA SER A 56 -16.88 -4.70 6.10
C SER A 56 -18.14 -3.94 6.51
N PRO A 57 -19.22 -4.61 6.97
CA PRO A 57 -20.44 -3.93 7.39
C PRO A 57 -20.24 -2.95 8.56
N THR A 58 -19.26 -3.24 9.43
CA THR A 58 -18.99 -2.48 10.65
C THR A 58 -17.78 -1.56 10.52
N MET A 59 -16.90 -1.77 9.54
CA MET A 59 -15.63 -1.04 9.37
C MET A 59 -14.97 -0.74 10.72
N TYR A 60 -14.66 0.54 10.98
CA TYR A 60 -13.95 1.00 12.17
C TYR A 60 -14.75 0.94 13.46
N VAL A 61 -16.07 0.75 13.40
CA VAL A 61 -16.90 0.58 14.59
C VAL A 61 -16.48 -0.68 15.36
N GLN A 62 -16.08 -1.72 14.63
CA GLN A 62 -15.59 -2.96 15.22
C GLN A 62 -14.06 -3.05 15.23
N GLN A 63 -13.41 -2.69 14.13
CA GLN A 63 -11.95 -2.77 14.00
C GLN A 63 -11.41 -1.52 13.30
N PRO A 64 -10.70 -0.63 14.01
CA PRO A 64 -9.99 0.49 13.41
C PRO A 64 -9.01 0.03 12.32
N TRP A 65 -8.58 0.97 11.48
CA TRP A 65 -7.50 0.71 10.54
C TRP A 65 -6.21 0.33 11.28
N GLN A 66 -5.34 -0.44 10.63
CA GLN A 66 -4.04 -0.81 11.19
C GLN A 66 -3.07 0.38 11.12
N SER A 67 -2.46 0.71 12.25
CA SER A 67 -1.41 1.73 12.34
C SER A 67 -0.06 1.09 12.04
N ASN A 68 0.47 1.30 10.84
CA ASN A 68 1.71 0.64 10.40
C ASN A 68 2.90 1.58 10.53
N GLN A 69 3.10 2.18 11.69
CA GLN A 69 4.23 3.07 11.96
C GLN A 69 5.51 2.28 12.21
N ILE A 70 6.60 2.76 11.63
CA ILE A 70 7.94 2.19 11.83
C ILE A 70 8.55 2.87 13.07
N PRO A 71 8.98 2.11 14.10
CA PRO A 71 9.68 2.65 15.24
C PRO A 71 10.95 3.37 14.83
N GLN A 72 11.07 4.62 15.26
CA GLN A 72 12.24 5.46 15.01
C GLN A 72 13.17 5.40 16.22
N SER A 73 13.90 4.28 16.36
CA SER A 73 14.86 4.05 17.45
C SER A 73 16.32 4.06 16.95
N PRO A 74 17.34 3.94 17.80
CA PRO A 74 18.71 3.82 17.31
C PRO A 74 19.18 2.37 17.10
N THR A 75 18.45 1.38 17.64
CA THR A 75 18.82 -0.05 17.55
C THR A 75 17.60 -0.93 17.33
N LEU A 76 17.80 -2.12 16.74
CA LEU A 76 16.73 -3.08 16.46
C LEU A 76 16.10 -3.66 17.73
N GLU A 77 16.86 -3.81 18.82
CA GLU A 77 16.34 -4.26 20.12
C GLU A 77 15.34 -3.24 20.70
N LYS A 78 15.62 -1.94 20.52
CA LYS A 78 14.69 -0.89 20.92
C LYS A 78 13.45 -0.88 20.02
N CYS A 79 13.62 -1.10 18.71
CA CYS A 79 12.48 -1.27 17.81
C CYS A 79 11.60 -2.47 18.24
N ASN A 80 12.21 -3.61 18.56
CA ASN A 80 11.49 -4.78 19.10
C ASN A 80 10.72 -4.41 20.38
N GLN A 81 11.37 -3.73 21.33
CA GLN A 81 10.71 -3.32 22.57
C GLN A 81 9.51 -2.40 22.31
N VAL A 82 9.62 -1.47 21.35
CA VAL A 82 8.50 -0.61 20.93
C VAL A 82 7.36 -1.46 20.35
N TYR A 83 7.66 -2.42 19.47
CA TYR A 83 6.65 -3.31 18.91
C TYR A 83 5.96 -4.15 19.98
N ARG A 84 6.71 -4.73 20.91
CA ARG A 84 6.13 -5.50 22.03
C ARG A 84 5.14 -4.66 22.85
N ASN A 85 5.52 -3.42 23.16
CA ASN A 85 4.65 -2.49 23.89
C ASN A 85 3.38 -2.14 23.08
N GLN A 86 3.53 -1.90 21.78
CA GLN A 86 2.42 -1.59 20.88
C GLN A 86 1.44 -2.77 20.73
N ILE A 87 1.95 -3.99 20.60
CA ILE A 87 1.13 -5.21 20.51
C ILE A 87 0.36 -5.43 21.81
N GLN A 88 1.00 -5.21 22.97
CA GLN A 88 0.32 -5.25 24.28
C GLN A 88 -0.80 -4.20 24.39
N GLN A 89 -0.66 -3.07 23.70
CA GLN A 89 -1.68 -2.03 23.61
C GLN A 89 -2.75 -2.32 22.54
N GLY A 90 -2.68 -3.47 21.87
CA GLY A 90 -3.69 -3.95 20.93
C GLY A 90 -3.35 -3.78 19.46
N GLN A 91 -2.15 -3.32 19.10
CA GLN A 91 -1.71 -3.27 17.70
C GLN A 91 -1.67 -4.69 17.10
N LYS A 92 -2.30 -4.86 15.94
CA LYS A 92 -2.44 -6.17 15.26
C LYS A 92 -1.59 -6.30 14.00
N GLU A 93 -0.82 -5.28 13.65
CA GLU A 93 0.11 -5.34 12.54
C GLU A 93 1.36 -4.51 12.80
N ILE A 94 2.53 -4.99 12.39
CA ILE A 94 3.81 -4.27 12.46
C ILE A 94 4.41 -4.11 11.06
N MET A 95 5.31 -3.14 10.88
CA MET A 95 5.95 -2.88 9.57
C MET A 95 7.47 -3.06 9.64
N LEU A 96 8.01 -4.02 8.90
CA LEU A 96 9.45 -4.24 8.82
C LEU A 96 9.99 -3.62 7.54
N ILE A 97 11.13 -2.96 7.64
CA ILE A 97 11.75 -2.28 6.51
C ILE A 97 13.16 -2.78 6.22
N SER A 98 13.50 -2.78 4.94
CA SER A 98 14.88 -2.84 4.47
C SER A 98 15.12 -1.64 3.56
N ASN A 99 16.23 -0.94 3.80
CA ASN A 99 16.68 0.21 3.02
C ASN A 99 18.20 0.27 3.14
N PRO A 100 18.96 -0.21 2.13
CA PRO A 100 20.43 -0.21 2.15
C PRO A 100 21.06 1.15 2.39
N SER A 101 20.39 2.24 1.99
CA SER A 101 20.87 3.61 2.18
C SER A 101 20.73 4.10 3.62
N GLN A 102 19.99 3.39 4.47
CA GLN A 102 19.81 3.71 5.89
C GLN A 102 20.59 2.72 6.76
N GLN A 103 21.34 3.22 7.73
CA GLN A 103 22.11 2.36 8.64
C GLN A 103 21.33 1.97 9.91
N GLN A 104 20.26 2.69 10.26
CA GLN A 104 19.50 2.48 11.50
C GLN A 104 18.08 2.02 11.20
N ASN A 105 17.52 1.18 12.08
CA ASN A 105 16.13 0.66 12.04
C ASN A 105 15.74 -0.11 10.79
N THR A 106 16.71 -0.74 10.13
CA THR A 106 16.47 -1.44 8.89
C THR A 106 17.22 -2.76 8.87
N ILE A 107 16.70 -3.72 8.13
CA ILE A 107 17.19 -5.10 8.14
C ILE A 107 18.11 -5.33 6.95
N HIS A 108 19.29 -5.92 7.20
CA HIS A 108 20.29 -6.29 6.19
C HIS A 108 20.68 -7.78 6.26
N SER A 109 20.34 -8.47 7.34
CA SER A 109 20.65 -9.89 7.56
C SER A 109 19.57 -10.65 8.34
N ILE A 110 19.65 -11.99 8.32
CA ILE A 110 18.76 -12.85 9.11
C ILE A 110 18.96 -12.68 10.62
N GLU A 111 20.17 -12.38 11.08
CA GLU A 111 20.44 -12.19 12.51
C GLU A 111 19.74 -10.93 13.04
N GLU A 112 19.77 -9.84 12.27
CA GLU A 112 19.03 -8.61 12.57
C GLU A 112 17.50 -8.82 12.52
N MET A 113 17.01 -9.58 11.53
CA MET A 113 15.60 -9.95 11.47
C MET A 113 15.19 -10.72 12.73
N LYS A 114 15.99 -11.69 13.18
CA LYS A 114 15.71 -12.45 14.41
C LYS A 114 15.71 -11.58 15.66
N VAL A 115 16.64 -10.63 15.79
CA VAL A 115 16.63 -9.65 16.88
C VAL A 115 15.32 -8.87 16.91
N LEU A 116 14.84 -8.45 15.74
CA LEU A 116 13.60 -7.67 15.64
C LEU A 116 12.35 -8.51 15.91
N LEU A 117 12.34 -9.79 15.52
CA LEU A 117 11.23 -10.73 15.71
C LEU A 117 11.21 -11.40 17.08
N ASP A 118 12.27 -11.28 17.88
CA ASP A 118 12.40 -11.97 19.17
C ASP A 118 11.18 -11.70 20.07
N GLN A 119 10.58 -12.78 20.57
CA GLN A 119 9.40 -12.76 21.46
C GLN A 119 8.17 -12.02 20.91
N LEU A 120 8.07 -11.77 19.59
CA LEU A 120 6.85 -11.27 18.96
C LEU A 120 5.85 -12.40 18.68
N PRO A 121 4.56 -12.24 18.98
CA PRO A 121 3.55 -13.27 18.74
C PRO A 121 3.10 -13.27 17.27
N LEU A 122 3.95 -13.73 16.33
CA LEU A 122 3.69 -13.67 14.88
C LEU A 122 2.45 -14.46 14.41
N HIS A 123 1.91 -15.35 15.25
CA HIS A 123 0.65 -16.07 14.99
C HIS A 123 -0.61 -15.26 15.37
N GLU A 124 -0.45 -14.12 16.07
CA GLU A 124 -1.56 -13.26 16.51
C GLU A 124 -1.60 -11.90 15.79
N ILE A 125 -0.55 -11.57 15.04
CA ILE A 125 -0.38 -10.28 14.36
C ILE A 125 -0.02 -10.50 12.89
N ALA A 126 -0.31 -9.51 12.06
CA ALA A 126 0.18 -9.44 10.70
C ALA A 126 1.55 -8.74 10.62
N VAL A 127 2.35 -9.10 9.62
CA VAL A 127 3.63 -8.42 9.32
C VAL A 127 3.57 -7.78 7.94
N SER A 128 3.72 -6.47 7.89
CA SER A 128 3.90 -5.69 6.66
C SER A 128 5.39 -5.57 6.33
N LEU A 129 5.79 -5.95 5.12
CA LEU A 129 7.16 -5.80 4.63
C LEU A 129 7.22 -4.65 3.62
N TYR A 130 8.08 -3.66 3.86
CA TYR A 130 8.24 -2.50 2.98
C TYR A 130 9.72 -2.29 2.62
N THR A 131 9.97 -1.94 1.36
CA THR A 131 11.29 -1.55 0.86
C THR A 131 11.11 -0.58 -0.29
N ASP A 132 12.09 0.28 -0.54
CA ASP A 132 12.14 1.11 -1.75
C ASP A 132 12.84 0.40 -2.93
N GLU A 133 13.40 -0.78 -2.69
CA GLU A 133 14.13 -1.60 -3.67
C GLU A 133 13.44 -2.95 -3.90
N SER A 134 14.17 -4.04 -4.14
CA SER A 134 13.57 -5.35 -4.37
C SER A 134 13.00 -5.97 -3.09
N ILE A 135 11.74 -6.42 -3.15
CA ILE A 135 11.08 -7.08 -2.02
C ILE A 135 11.58 -8.50 -1.75
N LEU A 136 12.06 -9.22 -2.78
CA LEU A 136 12.40 -10.64 -2.67
C LEU A 136 13.39 -10.93 -1.53
N PRO A 137 14.51 -10.19 -1.36
CA PRO A 137 15.45 -10.43 -0.27
C PRO A 137 14.82 -10.25 1.12
N LEU A 138 14.01 -9.20 1.31
CA LEU A 138 13.35 -8.93 2.58
C LEU A 138 12.31 -10.00 2.93
N LEU A 139 11.49 -10.41 1.94
CA LEU A 139 10.52 -11.49 2.12
C LEU A 139 11.21 -12.81 2.46
N ALA A 140 12.25 -13.20 1.71
CA ALA A 140 13.03 -14.40 1.99
C ALA A 140 13.65 -14.37 3.38
N CYS A 141 14.14 -13.21 3.81
CA CYS A 141 14.72 -13.00 5.14
C CYS A 141 13.70 -13.20 6.26
N TYR A 142 12.51 -12.61 6.10
CA TYR A 142 11.42 -12.75 7.06
C TYR A 142 10.99 -14.22 7.23
N LEU A 143 10.77 -14.93 6.12
CA LEU A 143 10.34 -16.33 6.15
C LEU A 143 11.41 -17.24 6.78
N ALA A 144 12.68 -17.08 6.39
CA ALA A 144 13.77 -17.86 6.95
C ALA A 144 13.98 -17.59 8.45
N ALA A 145 13.90 -16.32 8.88
CA ALA A 145 14.01 -15.96 10.29
C ALA A 145 12.85 -16.54 11.12
N ALA A 146 11.62 -16.45 10.62
CA ALA A 146 10.45 -17.01 11.28
C ALA A 146 10.56 -18.53 11.45
N GLU A 147 11.05 -19.24 10.43
CA GLU A 147 11.32 -20.68 10.50
C GLU A 147 12.42 -21.01 11.52
N GLU A 148 13.54 -20.28 11.55
CA GLU A 148 14.61 -20.48 12.54
C GLU A 148 14.15 -20.21 13.98
N LEU A 149 13.17 -19.32 14.17
CA LEU A 149 12.53 -19.05 15.46
C LEU A 149 11.44 -20.07 15.82
N GLY A 150 11.16 -21.04 14.95
CA GLY A 150 10.22 -22.14 15.20
C GLY A 150 8.75 -21.81 14.94
N PHE A 151 8.46 -20.75 14.18
CA PHE A 151 7.07 -20.46 13.75
C PHE A 151 6.65 -21.43 12.64
N ASP A 152 5.38 -21.86 12.68
CA ASP A 152 4.77 -22.66 11.62
C ASP A 152 4.57 -21.81 10.36
N GLU A 153 5.00 -22.32 9.19
CA GLU A 153 4.92 -21.62 7.90
C GLU A 153 3.49 -21.09 7.64
N LYS A 154 2.48 -21.90 7.93
CA LYS A 154 1.07 -21.58 7.64
C LYS A 154 0.44 -20.59 8.62
N SER A 155 1.11 -20.32 9.74
CA SER A 155 0.64 -19.38 10.77
C SER A 155 0.97 -17.92 10.45
N LEU A 156 1.90 -17.68 9.53
CA LEU A 156 2.36 -16.34 9.20
C LEU A 156 1.31 -15.61 8.35
N SER A 157 0.90 -14.43 8.82
CA SER A 157 0.00 -13.53 8.11
C SER A 157 0.68 -12.18 7.88
N GLY A 158 0.36 -11.51 6.77
CA GLY A 158 1.08 -10.29 6.44
C GLY A 158 0.87 -9.80 5.02
N HIS A 159 1.63 -8.76 4.68
CA HIS A 159 1.54 -8.07 3.40
C HIS A 159 2.93 -7.65 2.92
N VAL A 160 3.21 -7.84 1.64
CA VAL A 160 4.25 -7.08 0.95
C VAL A 160 3.72 -5.70 0.59
N HIS A 161 4.57 -4.66 0.61
CA HIS A 161 4.24 -3.30 0.15
C HIS A 161 5.19 -2.85 -0.95
N TYR A 162 5.26 -3.62 -2.05
CA TYR A 162 6.13 -3.29 -3.17
C TYR A 162 5.58 -3.84 -4.49
N ASP A 163 5.58 -2.98 -5.51
CA ASP A 163 5.20 -3.33 -6.87
C ASP A 163 6.45 -3.59 -7.69
N LEU A 164 6.62 -4.81 -8.20
CA LEU A 164 7.79 -5.19 -9.00
C LEU A 164 7.69 -4.75 -10.46
N VAL A 165 6.49 -4.50 -10.98
CA VAL A 165 6.24 -4.36 -12.41
C VAL A 165 6.11 -2.89 -12.79
N LEU A 166 5.34 -2.11 -12.05
CA LEU A 166 5.11 -0.72 -12.40
C LEU A 166 6.38 0.14 -12.41
N PRO A 167 7.35 -0.03 -11.48
CA PRO A 167 8.62 0.69 -11.53
C PRO A 167 9.48 0.39 -12.76
N VAL A 168 9.33 -0.77 -13.42
CA VAL A 168 10.01 -1.09 -14.70
C VAL A 168 9.70 -0.02 -15.75
N PHE A 169 8.55 0.63 -15.63
CA PHE A 169 8.12 1.69 -16.53
C PHE A 169 8.57 3.10 -16.09
N THR A 170 9.56 3.21 -15.20
CA THR A 170 10.09 4.48 -14.69
C THR A 170 11.61 4.50 -14.77
N SER A 171 12.23 5.66 -14.50
CA SER A 171 13.70 5.79 -14.39
C SER A 171 14.32 4.92 -13.28
N ASN A 172 13.50 4.38 -12.37
CA ASN A 172 13.94 3.64 -11.20
C ASN A 172 13.73 2.12 -11.36
N GLY A 173 13.39 1.65 -12.56
CA GLY A 173 13.18 0.24 -12.85
C GLY A 173 14.48 -0.57 -12.77
N LEU A 174 14.48 -1.60 -11.93
CA LEU A 174 15.66 -2.46 -11.70
C LEU A 174 15.71 -3.69 -12.61
N TYR A 175 14.54 -4.14 -13.07
CA TYR A 175 14.38 -5.39 -13.81
C TYR A 175 13.82 -5.15 -15.21
N THR A 176 14.04 -6.11 -16.11
CA THR A 176 13.26 -6.17 -17.35
C THR A 176 11.80 -6.52 -17.02
N LEU A 177 10.87 -6.21 -17.93
CA LEU A 177 9.45 -6.55 -17.75
C LEU A 177 9.24 -8.08 -17.62
N GLU A 178 9.99 -8.87 -18.36
CA GLU A 178 9.95 -10.33 -18.31
C GLU A 178 10.39 -10.85 -16.94
N THR A 179 11.55 -10.38 -16.46
CA THR A 179 12.08 -10.73 -15.14
C THR A 179 11.11 -10.32 -14.02
N ALA A 180 10.54 -9.12 -14.09
CA ALA A 180 9.58 -8.64 -13.08
C ALA A 180 8.33 -9.53 -13.00
N HIS A 181 7.74 -9.89 -14.15
CA HIS A 181 6.60 -10.82 -14.17
C HIS A 181 6.96 -12.22 -13.65
N GLN A 182 8.13 -12.74 -14.00
CA GLN A 182 8.61 -14.01 -13.48
C GLN A 182 8.73 -13.98 -11.95
N LEU A 183 9.34 -12.94 -11.40
CA LEU A 183 9.48 -12.77 -9.95
C LEU A 183 8.13 -12.72 -9.24
N VAL A 184 7.18 -11.91 -9.76
CA VAL A 184 5.83 -11.82 -9.20
C VAL A 184 5.12 -13.18 -9.23
N ALA A 185 5.21 -13.91 -10.34
CA ALA A 185 4.58 -15.23 -10.48
C ALA A 185 5.20 -16.27 -9.53
N ASP A 186 6.53 -16.29 -9.41
CA ASP A 186 7.23 -17.23 -8.54
C ASP A 186 6.97 -16.96 -7.06
N ILE A 187 7.01 -15.69 -6.65
CA ILE A 187 6.64 -15.28 -5.28
C ILE A 187 5.23 -15.77 -4.97
N ASN A 188 4.25 -15.43 -5.80
CA ASN A 188 2.86 -15.79 -5.53
C ASN A 188 2.62 -17.31 -5.55
N ARG A 189 3.31 -18.06 -6.40
CA ARG A 189 3.23 -19.53 -6.42
C ARG A 189 3.76 -20.16 -5.15
N TYR A 190 4.92 -19.69 -4.68
CA TYR A 190 5.50 -20.18 -3.42
C TYR A 190 4.61 -19.82 -2.23
N MET A 191 4.16 -18.57 -2.16
CA MET A 191 3.31 -18.09 -1.06
C MET A 191 1.96 -18.80 -1.03
N HIS A 192 1.35 -19.09 -2.19
CA HIS A 192 0.11 -19.88 -2.25
C HIS A 192 0.26 -21.29 -1.66
N GLN A 193 1.42 -21.94 -1.85
CA GLN A 193 1.66 -23.30 -1.39
C GLN A 193 2.04 -23.37 0.10
N HIS A 194 2.84 -22.40 0.57
CA HIS A 194 3.47 -22.45 1.89
C HIS A 194 2.85 -21.47 2.91
N HIS A 195 2.42 -20.30 2.46
CA HIS A 195 1.98 -19.18 3.31
C HIS A 195 0.65 -18.56 2.82
N PRO A 196 -0.45 -19.33 2.77
CA PRO A 196 -1.71 -18.90 2.15
C PRO A 196 -2.41 -17.74 2.88
N ALA A 197 -1.99 -17.40 4.11
CA ALA A 197 -2.53 -16.24 4.85
C ALA A 197 -1.73 -14.95 4.61
N PHE A 198 -0.68 -15.00 3.78
CA PHE A 198 0.22 -13.89 3.53
C PHE A 198 0.00 -13.32 2.13
N ASN A 199 -0.32 -12.02 2.08
CA ASN A 199 -0.62 -11.29 0.85
C ASN A 199 0.67 -10.80 0.19
N ALA A 200 1.15 -11.55 -0.80
CA ALA A 200 2.38 -11.22 -1.51
C ALA A 200 2.15 -10.39 -2.79
N LEU A 201 0.91 -10.27 -3.26
CA LEU A 201 0.55 -9.45 -4.41
C LEU A 201 0.05 -8.09 -3.93
N SER A 202 0.97 -7.12 -3.82
CA SER A 202 0.59 -5.74 -3.52
C SER A 202 1.05 -4.80 -4.61
N LEU A 203 0.13 -3.95 -5.07
CA LEU A 203 0.38 -2.99 -6.15
C LEU A 203 0.48 -1.59 -5.58
N SER A 204 1.33 -0.75 -6.16
CA SER A 204 1.61 0.58 -5.64
C SER A 204 1.39 1.64 -6.72
N ASN A 205 0.76 2.75 -6.34
CA ASN A 205 0.60 3.90 -7.25
C ASN A 205 1.81 4.87 -7.19
N LYS A 206 2.83 4.60 -6.36
CA LYS A 206 3.98 5.51 -6.15
C LYS A 206 4.66 5.89 -7.47
N ALA A 207 4.85 4.92 -8.36
CA ALA A 207 5.42 5.15 -9.70
C ALA A 207 4.53 6.06 -10.57
N LEU A 208 3.21 5.95 -10.45
CA LEU A 208 2.25 6.78 -11.20
C LEU A 208 2.23 8.24 -10.73
N GLN A 209 2.57 8.50 -9.46
CA GLN A 209 2.63 9.86 -8.93
C GLN A 209 3.68 10.72 -9.64
N LEU A 210 4.72 10.10 -10.21
CA LEU A 210 5.73 10.80 -11.00
C LEU A 210 5.18 11.34 -12.34
N LEU A 211 3.99 10.88 -12.76
CA LEU A 211 3.42 11.15 -14.07
C LEU A 211 2.43 12.34 -14.08
N ASN A 212 2.25 13.05 -12.96
CA ASN A 212 1.33 14.20 -12.81
C ASN A 212 -0.10 13.93 -13.35
N LEU A 213 -0.62 12.74 -13.06
CA LEU A 213 -1.94 12.31 -13.54
C LEU A 213 -3.08 12.98 -12.77
N THR A 214 -4.24 13.10 -13.40
CA THR A 214 -5.48 13.39 -12.67
C THR A 214 -5.89 12.16 -11.84
N ALA A 215 -6.73 12.37 -10.81
CA ALA A 215 -7.17 11.31 -9.91
C ALA A 215 -7.86 10.14 -10.65
N ASP A 216 -8.62 10.43 -11.70
CA ASP A 216 -9.31 9.45 -12.53
C ASP A 216 -8.34 8.64 -13.42
N GLN A 217 -7.30 9.27 -13.97
CA GLN A 217 -6.25 8.62 -14.75
C GLN A 217 -5.37 7.72 -13.88
N GLU A 218 -4.94 8.23 -12.73
CA GLU A 218 -4.16 7.46 -11.75
C GLU A 218 -4.93 6.20 -11.32
N LEU A 219 -6.23 6.35 -11.04
CA LEU A 219 -7.09 5.23 -10.69
C LEU A 219 -7.27 4.25 -11.85
N ALA A 220 -7.48 4.73 -13.07
CA ALA A 220 -7.63 3.87 -14.25
C ALA A 220 -6.38 3.03 -14.49
N TYR A 221 -5.19 3.66 -14.42
CA TYR A 221 -3.93 2.97 -14.64
C TYR A 221 -3.65 1.95 -13.53
N SER A 222 -3.96 2.30 -12.27
CA SER A 222 -3.78 1.41 -11.13
C SER A 222 -4.70 0.18 -11.19
N LEU A 223 -5.98 0.36 -11.54
CA LEU A 223 -6.95 -0.74 -11.65
C LEU A 223 -6.66 -1.62 -12.88
N ALA A 224 -6.34 -1.03 -14.03
CA ALA A 224 -5.94 -1.78 -15.22
C ALA A 224 -4.68 -2.62 -14.95
N HIS A 225 -3.69 -2.03 -14.27
CA HIS A 225 -2.48 -2.75 -13.86
C HIS A 225 -2.82 -3.97 -12.99
N GLY A 226 -3.73 -3.84 -12.02
CA GLY A 226 -4.11 -4.97 -11.18
C GLY A 226 -4.86 -6.07 -11.90
N VAL A 227 -5.74 -5.72 -12.84
CA VAL A 227 -6.40 -6.70 -13.71
C VAL A 227 -5.37 -7.46 -14.55
N ASP A 228 -4.40 -6.76 -15.13
CA ASP A 228 -3.34 -7.38 -15.94
C ASP A 228 -2.43 -8.27 -15.09
N GLN A 229 -2.09 -7.88 -13.86
CA GLN A 229 -1.32 -8.73 -12.94
C GLN A 229 -2.08 -10.00 -12.57
N ILE A 230 -3.38 -9.91 -12.26
CA ILE A 230 -4.20 -11.11 -12.01
C ILE A 230 -4.19 -12.03 -13.22
N LYS A 231 -4.42 -11.50 -14.43
CA LYS A 231 -4.41 -12.29 -15.68
C LYS A 231 -3.05 -12.95 -15.93
N ALA A 232 -1.95 -12.24 -15.66
CA ALA A 232 -0.59 -12.73 -15.91
C ALA A 232 -0.17 -13.84 -14.94
N ILE A 233 -0.61 -13.79 -13.68
CA ILE A 233 -0.24 -14.77 -12.65
C ILE A 233 -1.18 -15.98 -12.63
N ALA A 234 -2.44 -15.80 -13.05
CA ALA A 234 -3.46 -16.84 -13.02
C ALA A 234 -3.01 -18.07 -13.82
N THR A 235 -3.12 -19.24 -13.19
CA THR A 235 -2.83 -20.54 -13.79
C THR A 235 -3.88 -21.55 -13.33
N PRO A 236 -3.96 -22.77 -13.89
CA PRO A 236 -4.82 -23.81 -13.34
C PRO A 236 -4.55 -24.13 -11.85
N ALA A 237 -3.34 -23.85 -11.36
CA ALA A 237 -2.96 -24.06 -9.96
C ALA A 237 -3.27 -22.85 -9.05
N ILE A 238 -3.32 -21.64 -9.60
CA ILE A 238 -3.59 -20.40 -8.84
C ILE A 238 -4.79 -19.71 -9.49
N SER A 239 -5.95 -19.86 -8.86
CA SER A 239 -7.21 -19.33 -9.38
C SER A 239 -7.28 -17.79 -9.35
N VAL A 240 -8.11 -17.22 -10.23
CA VAL A 240 -8.44 -15.78 -10.24
C VAL A 240 -9.08 -15.36 -8.92
N ASP A 241 -9.97 -16.18 -8.34
CA ASP A 241 -10.58 -15.92 -7.02
C ASP A 241 -9.53 -15.82 -5.91
N TYR A 242 -8.52 -16.69 -5.92
CA TYR A 242 -7.41 -16.62 -4.97
C TYR A 242 -6.65 -15.30 -5.13
N LEU A 243 -6.22 -14.97 -6.35
CA LEU A 243 -5.47 -13.74 -6.61
C LEU A 243 -6.27 -12.49 -6.26
N ALA A 244 -7.56 -12.45 -6.60
CA ALA A 244 -8.46 -11.35 -6.26
C ALA A 244 -8.58 -11.14 -4.74
N THR A 245 -8.59 -12.22 -3.96
CA THR A 245 -8.66 -12.16 -2.49
C THR A 245 -7.36 -11.67 -1.85
N HIS A 246 -6.20 -11.95 -2.47
CA HIS A 246 -4.88 -11.67 -1.90
C HIS A 246 -4.21 -10.43 -2.49
N LEU A 247 -4.84 -9.79 -3.48
CA LEU A 247 -4.36 -8.53 -4.04
C LEU A 247 -4.70 -7.37 -3.10
N SER A 248 -3.69 -6.58 -2.75
CA SER A 248 -3.88 -5.30 -2.06
C SER A 248 -3.30 -4.13 -2.84
N TYR A 249 -3.84 -2.94 -2.63
CA TYR A 249 -3.23 -1.71 -3.13
C TYR A 249 -2.58 -0.92 -1.98
N ALA A 250 -1.38 -0.41 -2.22
CA ALA A 250 -0.70 0.57 -1.39
C ALA A 250 -0.73 1.92 -2.11
N TRP A 251 -1.56 2.85 -1.65
CA TRP A 251 -1.78 4.14 -2.28
C TRP A 251 -1.31 5.31 -1.45
N SER A 252 -0.65 6.25 -2.11
CA SER A 252 -0.39 7.57 -1.53
C SER A 252 -1.69 8.40 -1.47
N ALA A 253 -1.93 9.01 -0.31
CA ALA A 253 -3.00 9.98 -0.10
C ALA A 253 -2.57 11.39 -0.53
N ASP A 254 -3.52 12.21 -0.96
CA ASP A 254 -3.28 13.59 -1.39
C ASP A 254 -3.99 14.59 -0.46
N THR A 255 -3.50 15.83 -0.40
CA THR A 255 -4.10 16.94 0.37
C THR A 255 -5.46 17.38 -0.17
N HIS A 256 -5.83 16.98 -1.39
CA HIS A 256 -7.18 17.14 -1.92
C HIS A 256 -8.16 16.18 -1.23
N HIS A 257 -8.55 16.51 0.00
CA HIS A 257 -9.29 15.65 0.92
C HIS A 257 -10.49 14.91 0.31
N PHE A 258 -11.42 15.66 -0.31
CA PHE A 258 -12.63 15.09 -0.89
C PHE A 258 -12.36 14.26 -2.14
N THR A 259 -11.40 14.68 -2.97
CA THR A 259 -10.99 13.92 -4.16
C THR A 259 -10.36 12.59 -3.76
N THR A 260 -9.49 12.58 -2.75
CA THR A 260 -8.83 11.36 -2.25
C THR A 260 -9.85 10.35 -1.72
N LEU A 261 -10.80 10.78 -0.85
CA LEU A 261 -11.81 9.86 -0.32
C LEU A 261 -12.79 9.39 -1.42
N ALA A 262 -13.18 10.27 -2.35
CA ALA A 262 -14.05 9.92 -3.47
C ALA A 262 -13.36 8.93 -4.43
N LYS A 263 -12.07 9.12 -4.71
CA LYS A 263 -11.23 8.19 -5.48
C LYS A 263 -11.23 6.79 -4.86
N MET A 264 -11.04 6.70 -3.54
CA MET A 264 -11.04 5.41 -2.83
C MET A 264 -12.42 4.72 -2.83
N ARG A 265 -13.51 5.49 -2.79
CA ARG A 265 -14.88 4.94 -2.90
C ARG A 265 -15.16 4.45 -4.32
N ALA A 266 -14.84 5.26 -5.33
CA ALA A 266 -14.95 4.90 -6.75
C ALA A 266 -14.13 3.65 -7.07
N ALA A 267 -12.91 3.55 -6.53
CA ALA A 267 -12.03 2.40 -6.69
C ALA A 267 -12.69 1.07 -6.32
N ARG A 268 -13.32 0.98 -5.14
CA ARG A 268 -13.98 -0.26 -4.68
C ARG A 268 -15.11 -0.65 -5.63
N GLY A 269 -15.90 0.34 -6.04
CA GLY A 269 -17.01 0.14 -6.98
C GLY A 269 -16.55 -0.42 -8.32
N LEU A 270 -15.55 0.23 -8.91
CA LEU A 270 -14.97 -0.16 -10.20
C LEU A 270 -14.25 -1.51 -10.10
N TRP A 271 -13.50 -1.75 -9.02
CA TRP A 271 -12.80 -3.02 -8.81
C TRP A 271 -13.77 -4.20 -8.73
N ALA A 272 -14.85 -4.08 -7.96
CA ALA A 272 -15.87 -5.12 -7.90
C ALA A 272 -16.46 -5.40 -9.29
N LYS A 273 -16.71 -4.36 -10.09
CA LYS A 273 -17.20 -4.49 -11.47
C LYS A 273 -16.19 -5.17 -12.40
N LEU A 274 -14.89 -4.83 -12.29
CA LEU A 274 -13.81 -5.44 -13.06
C LEU A 274 -13.64 -6.93 -12.70
N LEU A 275 -13.64 -7.27 -11.42
CA LEU A 275 -13.51 -8.67 -11.01
C LEU A 275 -14.71 -9.53 -11.41
N LYS A 276 -15.92 -8.96 -11.44
CA LYS A 276 -17.09 -9.64 -12.01
C LYS A 276 -16.91 -9.95 -13.49
N SER A 277 -16.28 -9.08 -14.28
CA SER A 277 -16.01 -9.37 -15.70
C SER A 277 -14.95 -10.48 -15.89
N LEU A 278 -14.09 -10.69 -14.88
CA LEU A 278 -13.16 -11.83 -14.82
C LEU A 278 -13.80 -13.12 -14.29
N ASN A 279 -15.12 -13.16 -14.09
CA ASN A 279 -15.88 -14.29 -13.55
C ASN A 279 -15.44 -14.75 -12.15
N VAL A 280 -14.96 -13.81 -11.30
CA VAL A 280 -14.71 -14.10 -9.88
C VAL A 280 -16.02 -14.51 -9.21
N LYS A 281 -16.04 -15.71 -8.62
CA LYS A 281 -17.23 -16.34 -8.05
C LYS A 281 -17.41 -16.00 -6.57
N ASN A 282 -16.30 -15.84 -5.85
CA ASN A 282 -16.32 -15.46 -4.45
C ASN A 282 -16.69 -13.97 -4.31
N GLU A 283 -17.89 -13.68 -3.82
CA GLU A 283 -18.35 -12.30 -3.57
C GLU A 283 -17.44 -11.52 -2.61
N GLN A 284 -16.79 -12.21 -1.67
CA GLN A 284 -15.86 -11.56 -0.72
C GLN A 284 -14.55 -11.14 -1.40
N ALA A 285 -14.13 -11.85 -2.46
CA ALA A 285 -12.93 -11.52 -3.21
C ALA A 285 -13.07 -10.22 -4.03
N LEU A 286 -14.29 -9.71 -4.18
CA LEU A 286 -14.57 -8.42 -4.83
C LEU A 286 -14.24 -7.22 -3.93
N ALA A 287 -14.05 -7.45 -2.64
CA ALA A 287 -13.75 -6.39 -1.68
C ALA A 287 -12.30 -5.90 -1.86
N LEU A 288 -12.14 -4.67 -2.33
CA LEU A 288 -10.83 -4.06 -2.51
C LEU A 288 -10.24 -3.58 -1.18
N SER A 289 -9.15 -4.22 -0.75
CA SER A 289 -8.32 -3.75 0.36
C SER A 289 -7.36 -2.66 -0.11
N ILE A 290 -7.47 -1.47 0.50
CA ILE A 290 -6.63 -0.31 0.20
C ILE A 290 -5.85 0.04 1.46
N ARG A 291 -4.54 0.05 1.35
CA ARG A 291 -3.59 0.53 2.35
C ARG A 291 -3.09 1.88 1.89
N THR A 292 -2.93 2.82 2.81
CA THR A 292 -2.56 4.18 2.45
C THR A 292 -1.29 4.66 3.14
N GLN A 293 -0.57 5.54 2.44
CA GLN A 293 0.58 6.26 2.97
C GLN A 293 0.35 7.75 2.74
N THR A 294 0.70 8.61 3.70
CA THR A 294 0.80 10.06 3.43
C THR A 294 2.00 10.33 2.55
N ARG A 295 2.06 11.49 1.90
CA ARG A 295 3.16 11.80 0.99
C ARG A 295 4.47 11.97 1.76
N PRO A 296 5.62 11.67 1.13
CA PRO A 296 6.91 11.84 1.77
C PRO A 296 7.19 13.34 1.93
N ILE A 297 7.67 13.71 3.11
CA ILE A 297 8.06 15.08 3.43
C ILE A 297 9.57 15.23 3.17
N PRO A 298 10.01 16.30 2.48
CA PRO A 298 11.43 16.60 2.34
C PRO A 298 12.15 16.67 3.70
N LEU A 299 13.38 16.19 3.77
CA LEU A 299 14.11 15.94 5.03
C LEU A 299 14.62 17.22 5.74
N ASP A 300 14.34 18.41 5.23
CA ASP A 300 14.85 19.65 5.81
C ASP A 300 14.16 19.92 7.16
N SER A 301 14.94 19.84 8.24
CA SER A 301 14.47 19.74 9.63
C SER A 301 13.68 20.94 10.17
N ASN A 302 13.63 22.05 9.44
CA ASN A 302 12.76 23.20 9.74
C ASN A 302 11.31 23.00 9.25
N GLU A 303 11.05 22.07 8.33
CA GLU A 303 9.73 21.85 7.72
C GLU A 303 8.91 20.77 8.43
N ALA A 304 9.49 20.02 9.37
CA ALA A 304 8.82 18.88 10.02
C ALA A 304 7.51 19.27 10.74
N MET A 305 7.44 20.47 11.32
CA MET A 305 6.21 21.00 11.92
C MET A 305 5.19 21.46 10.87
N GLU A 306 5.64 22.08 9.79
CA GLU A 306 4.79 22.53 8.69
C GLU A 306 4.08 21.35 8.03
N ALA A 307 4.75 20.20 8.01
CA ALA A 307 4.24 18.99 7.39
C ALA A 307 3.15 18.27 8.19
N LEU A 308 2.95 18.58 9.48
CA LEU A 308 1.90 17.98 10.31
C LEU A 308 0.50 18.34 9.81
N GLY A 309 0.30 19.56 9.32
CA GLY A 309 -0.98 20.02 8.78
C GLY A 309 -1.41 19.20 7.56
N PRO A 310 -0.63 19.18 6.47
CA PRO A 310 -0.87 18.35 5.30
C PRO A 310 -1.02 16.86 5.65
N THR A 311 -0.15 16.31 6.50
CA THR A 311 -0.21 14.91 6.95
C THR A 311 -1.55 14.59 7.62
N THR A 312 -2.08 15.52 8.44
CA THR A 312 -3.39 15.35 9.08
C THR A 312 -4.53 15.32 8.05
N VAL A 313 -4.47 16.18 7.02
CA VAL A 313 -5.47 16.22 5.93
C VAL A 313 -5.43 14.92 5.11
N GLU A 314 -4.24 14.44 4.78
CA GLU A 314 -4.02 13.19 4.03
C GLU A 314 -4.46 11.96 4.84
N ALA A 315 -4.15 11.94 6.15
CA ALA A 315 -4.58 10.90 7.07
C ALA A 315 -6.10 10.84 7.19
N THR A 316 -6.75 11.98 7.41
CA THR A 316 -8.22 12.05 7.51
C THR A 316 -8.89 11.68 6.19
N ALA A 317 -8.32 12.07 5.04
CA ALA A 317 -8.82 11.67 3.73
C ALA A 317 -8.75 10.13 3.55
N SER A 318 -7.64 9.53 3.95
CA SER A 318 -7.46 8.06 3.93
C SER A 318 -8.45 7.32 4.81
N ILE A 319 -8.63 7.81 6.04
CA ILE A 319 -9.56 7.24 7.03
C ILE A 319 -10.99 7.34 6.49
N PHE A 320 -11.40 8.51 6.04
CA PHE A 320 -12.75 8.71 5.53
C PHE A 320 -12.99 8.06 4.15
N GLY A 321 -11.93 7.76 3.39
CA GLY A 321 -11.97 6.89 2.22
C GLY A 321 -12.05 5.39 2.56
N GLY A 322 -11.92 5.03 3.85
CA GLY A 322 -12.07 3.66 4.36
C GLY A 322 -10.82 2.79 4.26
N THR A 323 -9.61 3.36 4.38
CA THR A 323 -8.34 2.61 4.36
C THR A 323 -8.30 1.44 5.36
N GLN A 324 -7.63 0.34 5.02
CA GLN A 324 -7.43 -0.83 5.88
C GLN A 324 -6.20 -0.64 6.79
N ALA A 325 -5.22 0.13 6.34
CA ALA A 325 -4.03 0.46 7.12
C ALA A 325 -3.45 1.81 6.67
N LEU A 326 -2.87 2.55 7.61
CA LEU A 326 -2.35 3.89 7.37
C LEU A 326 -0.91 4.02 7.87
N HIS A 327 -0.03 4.49 6.98
CA HIS A 327 1.32 4.91 7.32
C HIS A 327 1.49 6.44 7.15
N LEU A 328 1.95 7.14 8.19
CA LEU A 328 2.29 8.55 8.12
C LEU A 328 3.78 8.70 7.81
N GLN A 329 4.11 9.17 6.61
CA GLN A 329 5.48 9.41 6.14
C GLN A 329 6.08 10.69 6.73
N LEU A 330 6.29 10.71 8.04
CA LEU A 330 7.04 11.77 8.72
C LEU A 330 8.56 11.52 8.62
N PRO A 331 9.40 12.57 8.69
CA PRO A 331 10.85 12.40 8.76
C PRO A 331 11.25 11.39 9.85
N PRO A 332 12.26 10.53 9.65
CA PRO A 332 12.57 9.42 10.56
C PRO A 332 13.36 9.90 11.80
N THR A 333 12.68 10.55 12.75
CA THR A 333 13.28 10.96 14.02
C THR A 333 12.50 10.36 15.19
N PRO A 334 13.12 10.15 16.37
CA PRO A 334 12.40 9.64 17.53
C PRO A 334 11.18 10.47 17.93
N SER A 335 11.24 11.81 17.78
CA SER A 335 10.12 12.70 18.11
C SER A 335 8.97 12.55 17.12
N THR A 336 9.25 12.52 15.81
CA THR A 336 8.22 12.36 14.78
C THR A 336 7.59 10.97 14.78
N GLY A 337 8.35 9.91 15.12
CA GLY A 337 7.79 8.57 15.32
C GLY A 337 6.74 8.52 16.44
N LEU A 338 7.00 9.20 17.56
CA LEU A 338 6.02 9.36 18.64
C LEU A 338 4.81 10.19 18.18
N THR A 339 5.05 11.30 17.46
CA THR A 339 3.99 12.17 16.92
C THR A 339 3.07 11.40 15.98
N ALA A 340 3.60 10.54 15.11
CA ALA A 340 2.80 9.76 14.17
C ALA A 340 1.83 8.81 14.90
N GLY A 341 2.30 8.08 15.89
CA GLY A 341 1.47 7.20 16.71
C GLY A 341 0.42 7.96 17.51
N GLN A 342 0.80 9.10 18.10
CA GLN A 342 -0.13 9.96 18.84
C GLN A 342 -1.20 10.56 17.92
N MET A 343 -0.85 10.97 16.70
CA MET A 343 -1.78 11.49 15.71
C MET A 343 -2.81 10.42 15.32
N GLN A 344 -2.39 9.19 15.00
CA GLN A 344 -3.34 8.12 14.68
C GLN A 344 -4.29 7.83 15.85
N ARG A 345 -3.77 7.78 17.07
CA ARG A 345 -4.59 7.60 18.28
C ARG A 345 -5.57 8.77 18.48
N PHE A 346 -5.13 10.01 18.29
CA PHE A 346 -5.99 11.20 18.33
C PHE A 346 -7.14 11.11 17.31
N LEU A 347 -6.85 10.68 16.09
CA LEU A 347 -7.86 10.49 15.04
C LEU A 347 -8.88 9.39 15.43
N MET A 348 -8.44 8.30 16.06
CA MET A 348 -9.32 7.22 16.53
C MET A 348 -10.15 7.62 17.75
N GLU A 349 -9.49 8.13 18.79
CA GLU A 349 -10.03 8.27 20.14
C GLU A 349 -10.67 9.65 20.38
N GLU A 350 -10.17 10.73 19.81
CA GLU A 350 -10.64 12.09 20.11
C GLU A 350 -11.55 12.64 19.02
N ILE A 351 -11.17 12.50 17.75
CA ILE A 351 -12.07 12.83 16.62
C ILE A 351 -13.26 11.85 16.55
N LYS A 352 -13.15 10.69 17.20
CA LYS A 352 -14.17 9.63 17.16
C LYS A 352 -14.48 9.16 15.74
N SER A 353 -13.48 9.19 14.85
CA SER A 353 -13.61 8.76 13.44
C SER A 353 -14.10 7.31 13.30
N CYS A 354 -13.88 6.48 14.32
CA CYS A 354 -14.30 5.08 14.35
C CYS A 354 -15.77 4.87 14.79
N LYS A 355 -16.57 5.92 15.03
CA LYS A 355 -17.95 5.77 15.55
C LYS A 355 -19.02 5.55 14.48
N THR A 356 -18.71 5.80 13.21
CA THR A 356 -19.67 5.72 12.10
C THR A 356 -18.98 5.13 10.87
N VAL A 357 -19.72 4.31 10.11
CA VAL A 357 -19.28 3.79 8.82
C VAL A 357 -19.56 4.81 7.73
N ASP A 358 -18.56 5.14 6.90
CA ASP A 358 -18.62 6.13 5.82
C ASP A 358 -19.42 7.41 6.19
N PRO A 359 -18.89 8.27 7.08
CA PRO A 359 -19.62 9.44 7.57
C PRO A 359 -19.97 10.47 6.47
N TRP A 360 -19.35 10.38 5.30
CA TRP A 360 -19.67 11.21 4.14
C TRP A 360 -20.76 10.63 3.25
N ALA A 361 -21.35 9.48 3.62
CA ALA A 361 -22.46 8.89 2.90
C ALA A 361 -23.65 9.84 2.82
N GLY A 362 -24.14 10.07 1.60
CA GLY A 362 -25.25 10.99 1.32
C GLY A 362 -24.86 12.45 1.19
N SER A 363 -23.57 12.81 1.33
CA SER A 363 -23.08 14.14 0.97
C SER A 363 -23.16 14.33 -0.54
N TYR A 364 -24.07 15.18 -1.03
CA TYR A 364 -24.26 15.43 -2.46
C TYR A 364 -22.95 15.69 -3.22
N TYR A 365 -22.06 16.49 -2.62
CA TYR A 365 -20.77 16.79 -3.22
C TYR A 365 -19.87 15.56 -3.35
N VAL A 366 -19.76 14.75 -2.28
CA VAL A 366 -18.91 13.55 -2.27
C VAL A 366 -19.49 12.46 -3.16
N GLU A 367 -20.81 12.26 -3.16
CA GLU A 367 -21.47 11.30 -4.03
C GLU A 367 -21.28 11.68 -5.51
N GLN A 368 -21.51 12.95 -5.88
CA GLN A 368 -21.28 13.42 -7.24
C GLN A 368 -19.82 13.27 -7.64
N LEU A 369 -18.89 13.68 -6.79
CA LEU A 369 -17.45 13.57 -7.07
C LEU A 369 -17.01 12.10 -7.21
N THR A 370 -17.56 11.19 -6.41
CA THR A 370 -17.31 9.74 -6.52
C THR A 370 -17.80 9.22 -7.87
N GLN A 371 -19.01 9.62 -8.28
CA GLN A 371 -19.60 9.22 -9.56
C GLN A 371 -18.83 9.79 -10.76
N ASP A 372 -18.42 11.05 -10.70
CA ASP A 372 -17.65 11.71 -11.77
C ASP A 372 -16.29 11.04 -11.96
N ILE A 373 -15.58 10.75 -10.86
CA ILE A 373 -14.31 10.02 -10.91
C ILE A 373 -14.55 8.62 -11.46
N ALA A 374 -15.57 7.89 -10.97
CA ALA A 374 -15.86 6.54 -11.43
C ALA A 374 -16.16 6.48 -12.94
N THR A 375 -16.93 7.44 -13.45
CA THR A 375 -17.31 7.53 -14.87
C THR A 375 -16.08 7.80 -15.75
N LYS A 376 -15.29 8.84 -15.42
CA LYS A 376 -14.08 9.20 -16.17
C LYS A 376 -13.03 8.09 -16.14
N THR A 377 -12.86 7.45 -14.97
CA THR A 377 -11.98 6.29 -14.82
C THR A 377 -12.46 5.13 -15.70
N TRP A 378 -13.77 4.86 -15.76
CA TRP A 378 -14.32 3.80 -16.61
C TRP A 378 -14.09 4.06 -18.10
N ASP A 379 -14.28 5.30 -18.56
CA ASP A 379 -13.96 5.70 -19.94
C ASP A 379 -12.47 5.48 -20.25
N THR A 380 -11.60 5.91 -19.33
CA THR A 380 -10.15 5.71 -19.47
C THR A 380 -9.77 4.22 -19.48
N LEU A 381 -10.40 3.38 -18.65
CA LEU A 381 -10.22 1.93 -18.66
C LEU A 381 -10.58 1.32 -20.01
N GLN A 382 -11.69 1.73 -20.62
CA GLN A 382 -12.08 1.28 -21.96
C GLN A 382 -11.08 1.72 -23.03
N GLU A 383 -10.56 2.95 -22.95
CA GLU A 383 -9.50 3.41 -23.85
C GLU A 383 -8.21 2.58 -23.72
N ILE A 384 -7.82 2.22 -22.50
CA ILE A 384 -6.65 1.38 -22.23
C ILE A 384 -6.82 0.01 -22.89
N GLU A 385 -7.96 -0.65 -22.70
CA GLU A 385 -8.25 -1.95 -23.32
C GLU A 385 -8.24 -1.85 -24.86
N ASN A 386 -8.84 -0.80 -25.44
CA ASN A 386 -8.84 -0.57 -26.89
C ASN A 386 -7.44 -0.34 -27.47
N LYS A 387 -6.49 0.16 -26.66
CA LYS A 387 -5.09 0.40 -27.05
C LYS A 387 -4.16 -0.79 -26.77
N GLY A 388 -4.73 -1.94 -26.39
CA GLY A 388 -3.99 -3.18 -26.15
C GLY A 388 -3.52 -3.38 -24.71
N GLY A 389 -4.18 -2.75 -23.74
CA GLY A 389 -3.92 -2.91 -22.31
C GLY A 389 -2.94 -1.88 -21.73
N ILE A 390 -2.75 -1.92 -20.40
CA ILE A 390 -2.02 -0.87 -19.68
C ILE A 390 -0.53 -0.82 -20.05
N GLN A 391 0.06 -1.97 -20.39
CA GLN A 391 1.47 -2.06 -20.78
C GLN A 391 1.79 -1.22 -22.02
N SER A 392 0.87 -1.18 -23.00
CA SER A 392 1.00 -0.36 -24.21
C SER A 392 1.07 1.13 -23.86
N ILE A 393 0.17 1.57 -22.98
CA ILE A 393 0.11 2.96 -22.51
C ILE A 393 1.36 3.35 -21.73
N LEU A 394 1.76 2.52 -20.75
CA LEU A 394 2.94 2.79 -19.92
C LEU A 394 4.22 2.88 -20.77
N THR A 395 4.38 1.98 -21.74
CA THR A 395 5.52 2.01 -22.66
C THR A 395 5.56 3.30 -23.49
N GLN A 396 4.42 3.77 -23.99
CA GLN A 396 4.32 5.04 -24.72
C GLN A 396 4.58 6.26 -23.83
N LEU A 397 4.09 6.24 -22.58
CA LEU A 397 4.33 7.31 -21.61
C LEU A 397 5.83 7.46 -21.31
N ILE A 398 6.56 6.36 -21.18
CA ILE A 398 8.03 6.35 -21.03
C ILE A 398 8.71 7.00 -22.24
N GLN A 399 8.37 6.56 -23.46
CA GLN A 399 8.98 7.13 -24.67
C GLN A 399 8.79 8.65 -24.73
N THR A 400 7.65 9.13 -24.23
CA THR A 400 7.31 10.56 -24.17
C THR A 400 8.01 11.29 -23.02
N GLN A 401 8.24 10.64 -21.88
CA GLN A 401 8.88 11.23 -20.70
C GLN A 401 10.42 11.19 -20.75
N LEU A 402 11.02 10.12 -21.27
CA LEU A 402 12.46 10.04 -21.56
C LEU A 402 12.89 11.11 -22.57
N ALA A 403 11.99 11.52 -23.48
CA ALA A 403 12.23 12.63 -24.38
C ALA A 403 12.27 14.02 -23.69
N LYS A 404 11.83 14.12 -22.43
CA LYS A 404 11.64 15.38 -21.70
C LYS A 404 12.55 15.54 -20.47
N GLN A 405 13.29 14.52 -20.04
CA GLN A 405 14.13 14.59 -18.85
C GLN A 405 15.64 14.64 -19.18
N PRO A 406 16.42 15.53 -18.53
CA PRO A 406 17.87 15.40 -18.53
C PRO A 406 18.27 14.15 -17.74
N THR A 407 19.22 13.39 -18.27
CA THR A 407 19.82 12.22 -17.63
C THR A 407 20.38 12.57 -16.25
N VAL A 408 19.71 12.12 -15.19
CA VAL A 408 20.31 12.08 -13.86
C VAL A 408 20.97 10.72 -13.73
N GLU A 409 22.30 10.70 -13.81
CA GLU A 409 23.07 9.51 -13.44
C GLU A 409 22.82 9.22 -11.96
N SER A 410 22.11 8.13 -11.67
CA SER A 410 22.15 7.52 -10.35
C SER A 410 23.56 7.00 -10.14
N LYS A 411 24.35 7.68 -9.30
CA LYS A 411 25.61 7.11 -8.83
C LYS A 411 25.29 5.85 -8.03
N PRO A 412 25.83 4.67 -8.38
CA PRO A 412 25.84 3.56 -7.44
C PRO A 412 26.60 4.02 -6.20
N SER A 413 25.99 3.88 -5.03
CA SER A 413 26.70 4.04 -3.76
C SER A 413 27.63 2.83 -3.60
N ASP A 414 28.84 2.92 -4.16
CA ASP A 414 29.96 2.00 -3.93
C ASP A 414 30.58 2.21 -2.54
N GLU A 415 29.75 2.26 -1.50
CA GLU A 415 30.23 2.13 -0.12
C GLU A 415 29.92 0.72 0.36
N THR A 416 30.82 -0.22 0.02
CA THR A 416 30.98 -1.43 0.83
C THR A 416 31.52 -1.01 2.19
N VAL A 417 30.62 -0.65 3.10
CA VAL A 417 30.94 -0.58 4.52
C VAL A 417 31.34 -1.99 4.94
N ALA A 418 32.52 -2.13 5.54
CA ALA A 418 33.00 -3.42 6.03
C ALA A 418 32.00 -3.93 7.07
N ALA A 419 31.15 -4.88 6.67
CA ALA A 419 30.25 -5.55 7.57
C ALA A 419 31.07 -6.35 8.58
N ASP A 420 30.68 -6.28 9.85
CA ASP A 420 31.23 -7.16 10.88
C ASP A 420 31.05 -8.63 10.41
N PRO A 421 32.01 -9.51 10.74
CA PRO A 421 31.92 -10.91 10.33
C PRO A 421 30.61 -11.54 10.83
N ILE A 422 29.76 -11.96 9.88
CA ILE A 422 28.46 -12.56 10.18
C ILE A 422 28.70 -13.92 10.85
N PRO A 423 28.20 -14.14 12.09
CA PRO A 423 28.37 -15.40 12.78
C PRO A 423 27.88 -16.60 11.95
N SER A 424 28.62 -17.71 12.01
CA SER A 424 28.27 -18.98 11.34
C SER A 424 28.20 -18.94 9.80
N ARG A 425 28.63 -17.85 9.16
CA ARG A 425 28.64 -17.71 7.69
C ARG A 425 29.70 -18.62 7.05
N GLN A 426 29.27 -19.43 6.08
CA GLN A 426 30.17 -20.25 5.27
C GLN A 426 30.28 -19.68 3.85
N THR A 427 31.39 -19.01 3.54
CA THR A 427 31.57 -18.26 2.28
C THR A 427 31.26 -19.08 1.03
N LYS A 428 31.75 -20.34 0.96
CA LYS A 428 31.51 -21.21 -0.19
C LYS A 428 30.03 -21.58 -0.39
N GLU A 429 29.29 -21.74 0.70
CA GLU A 429 27.86 -22.06 0.63
C GLU A 429 27.06 -20.83 0.16
N VAL A 430 27.42 -19.64 0.64
CA VAL A 430 26.84 -18.37 0.19
C VAL A 430 27.08 -18.15 -1.30
N GLU A 431 28.33 -18.25 -1.76
CA GLU A 431 28.69 -18.08 -3.17
C GLU A 431 27.90 -19.04 -4.08
N LYS A 432 27.78 -20.31 -3.66
CA LYS A 432 26.99 -21.31 -4.40
C LYS A 432 25.51 -20.96 -4.43
N ALA A 433 24.93 -20.57 -3.30
CA ALA A 433 23.50 -20.22 -3.23
C ALA A 433 23.18 -18.99 -4.10
N LEU A 434 24.03 -17.96 -4.08
CA LEU A 434 23.89 -16.76 -4.91
C LEU A 434 24.06 -17.07 -6.40
N ALA A 435 25.00 -17.94 -6.77
CA ALA A 435 25.19 -18.38 -8.15
C ALA A 435 23.95 -19.11 -8.68
N ASN A 436 23.39 -20.04 -7.90
CA ASN A 436 22.16 -20.74 -8.27
C ASN A 436 20.98 -19.78 -8.42
N LEU A 437 20.88 -18.77 -7.55
CA LEU A 437 19.83 -17.75 -7.63
C LEU A 437 19.94 -16.96 -8.94
N ALA A 438 21.14 -16.46 -9.28
CA ALA A 438 21.37 -15.72 -10.52
C ALA A 438 21.08 -16.58 -11.77
N GLU A 439 21.52 -17.85 -11.76
CA GLU A 439 21.26 -18.79 -12.85
C GLU A 439 19.75 -19.05 -13.05
N SER A 440 18.96 -19.07 -11.98
CA SER A 440 17.50 -19.28 -12.06
C SER A 440 16.73 -18.14 -12.73
N ILE A 441 17.26 -16.92 -12.68
CA ILE A 441 16.69 -15.76 -13.39
C ILE A 441 16.90 -15.90 -14.90
N GLN A 442 18.07 -16.40 -15.32
CA GLN A 442 18.39 -16.59 -16.74
C GLN A 442 17.79 -17.89 -17.30
N THR A 443 17.74 -18.93 -16.48
CA THR A 443 17.26 -20.27 -16.84
C THR A 443 16.33 -20.82 -15.74
N PRO A 444 15.01 -20.64 -15.88
CA PRO A 444 14.05 -21.03 -14.85
C PRO A 444 14.10 -22.54 -14.57
N SER A 445 14.60 -22.92 -13.40
CA SER A 445 14.79 -24.33 -13.00
C SER A 445 14.17 -24.65 -11.64
N GLU A 446 14.34 -23.75 -10.67
CA GLU A 446 13.72 -23.79 -9.34
C GLU A 446 13.04 -22.44 -9.05
N ASN A 447 12.04 -22.43 -8.16
CA ASN A 447 11.35 -21.22 -7.74
C ASN A 447 12.33 -20.21 -7.11
N VAL A 448 12.30 -18.97 -7.60
CA VAL A 448 13.26 -17.93 -7.20
C VAL A 448 13.17 -17.57 -5.70
N LEU A 449 11.97 -17.55 -5.10
CA LEU A 449 11.81 -17.27 -3.67
C LEU A 449 12.39 -18.41 -2.81
N ALA A 450 12.20 -19.67 -3.21
CA ALA A 450 12.80 -20.81 -2.53
C ALA A 450 14.34 -20.75 -2.53
N LEU A 451 14.94 -20.36 -3.66
CA LEU A 451 16.38 -20.15 -3.77
C LEU A 451 16.88 -18.98 -2.91
N ALA A 452 16.13 -17.87 -2.88
CA ALA A 452 16.45 -16.73 -2.03
C ALA A 452 16.41 -17.12 -0.53
N ILE A 453 15.42 -17.91 -0.09
CA ILE A 453 15.36 -18.43 1.29
C ILE A 453 16.59 -19.29 1.61
N LYS A 454 17.04 -20.16 0.68
CA LYS A 454 18.28 -20.94 0.86
C LYS A 454 19.51 -20.03 0.99
N ALA A 455 19.61 -18.97 0.19
CA ALA A 455 20.70 -18.00 0.27
C ALA A 455 20.72 -17.27 1.63
N VAL A 456 19.56 -16.82 2.11
CA VAL A 456 19.44 -16.21 3.44
C VAL A 456 19.87 -17.20 4.53
N LYS A 457 19.40 -18.46 4.48
CA LYS A 457 19.79 -19.49 5.47
C LYS A 457 21.29 -19.75 5.47
N ALA A 458 21.96 -19.66 4.31
CA ALA A 458 23.42 -19.70 4.19
C ALA A 458 24.13 -18.44 4.72
N ARG A 459 23.38 -17.45 5.23
CA ARG A 459 23.85 -16.13 5.71
C ARG A 459 24.32 -15.18 4.62
N ALA A 460 23.73 -15.26 3.43
CA ALA A 460 23.82 -14.18 2.45
C ALA A 460 23.10 -12.93 2.98
N THR A 461 23.66 -11.75 2.75
CA THR A 461 22.99 -10.48 3.10
C THR A 461 21.88 -10.15 2.11
N LEU A 462 20.95 -9.28 2.50
CA LEU A 462 19.90 -8.81 1.57
C LEU A 462 20.50 -8.12 0.34
N SER A 463 21.58 -7.35 0.53
CA SER A 463 22.29 -6.68 -0.56
C SER A 463 22.96 -7.67 -1.51
N GLU A 464 23.58 -8.73 -1.00
CA GLU A 464 24.19 -9.79 -1.83
C GLU A 464 23.15 -10.52 -2.69
N ILE A 465 21.99 -10.84 -2.09
CA ILE A 465 20.86 -11.44 -2.83
C ILE A 465 20.34 -10.46 -3.87
N HIS A 466 20.18 -9.17 -3.51
CA HIS A 466 19.76 -8.14 -4.44
C HIS A 466 20.70 -8.04 -5.64
N GLN A 467 22.02 -7.98 -5.42
CA GLN A 467 23.01 -7.95 -6.48
C GLN A 467 23.00 -9.21 -7.35
N ALA A 468 22.75 -10.38 -6.77
CA ALA A 468 22.63 -11.62 -7.54
C ALA A 468 21.42 -11.62 -8.48
N LEU A 469 20.32 -10.97 -8.11
CA LEU A 469 19.13 -10.82 -8.97
C LEU A 469 19.34 -9.86 -10.15
N LEU A 470 20.36 -8.99 -10.08
CA LEU A 470 20.69 -8.00 -11.12
C LEU A 470 21.72 -8.52 -12.14
N ARG A 471 22.33 -9.69 -11.88
CA ARG A 471 23.28 -10.36 -12.77
C ARG A 471 22.55 -11.31 -13.72
#